data_AF-A0A9R1X1U2-F1
#
_entry.id   AF-A0A9R1X1U2-F1
#
_cell.length_a   1.000
_cell.length_b   1.000
_cell.length_c   1.000
_cell.angle_alpha   90.00
_cell.angle_beta   90.00
_cell.angle_gamma   90.00
#
_symmetry.space_group_name_H-M   'P 1'
#
loop_
_entity.id
_entity.type
_entity.pdbx_description
1 polymer ?
#
loop_
_entity_poly.entity_id
_entity_poly.type
_entity_poly.pdbx_seq_one_letter_code
_entity_poly.pdbx_strand_id
1 'polypeptide(L)'
;MGANSSLLSPDSSDGSNHPSKLKLGDIPESCVALVLSYLDPPEICKLARLNRAFRAASSADFIWDAKLPSNYHHLVDDYLIKNPTKLGKNETYARLSRPVPFDSGNKEFWLDKRTGGLCLSISSKALAITGIDDRRYWNYIPTDESR
;
A
#
# COMPACT_ATOMS: atom_id res chain seq x y z
N MET A 1 0.08 -37.50 -4.70
CA MET A 1 0.34 -37.30 -3.26
C MET A 1 -0.35 -36.00 -2.87
N GLY A 2 -1.50 -35.91 -2.20
CA GLY A 2 -2.20 -36.83 -1.31
C GLY A 2 -2.22 -36.25 0.09
N ALA A 3 -3.20 -35.41 0.42
CA ALA A 3 -3.60 -35.10 1.80
C ALA A 3 -5.03 -34.51 1.82
N ASN A 4 -6.02 -35.38 1.76
CA ASN A 4 -7.38 -35.07 2.20
C ASN A 4 -7.40 -35.09 3.72
N SER A 5 -7.77 -33.98 4.37
CA SER A 5 -8.03 -33.97 5.81
C SER A 5 -9.52 -34.23 6.05
N SER A 6 -9.88 -35.49 6.28
CA SER A 6 -11.19 -35.88 6.78
C SER A 6 -11.27 -35.65 8.29
N LEU A 7 -12.09 -34.68 8.73
CA LEU A 7 -12.49 -34.53 10.14
C LEU A 7 -13.89 -35.10 10.30
N LEU A 8 -13.96 -36.36 10.72
CA LEU A 8 -15.15 -36.97 11.30
C LEU A 8 -14.72 -37.69 12.57
N SER A 9 -15.26 -37.27 13.71
CA SER A 9 -15.43 -38.10 14.90
C SER A 9 -16.39 -37.40 15.89
N PRO A 10 -17.08 -38.18 16.73
CA PRO A 10 -18.51 -38.02 16.98
C PRO A 10 -18.83 -37.27 18.28
N ASP A 11 -20.09 -36.87 18.38
CA ASP A 11 -20.73 -36.39 19.61
C ASP A 11 -20.40 -37.32 20.78
N SER A 12 -19.76 -36.76 21.80
CA SER A 12 -19.79 -37.29 23.15
C SER A 12 -19.81 -36.12 24.13
N SER A 13 -20.93 -36.06 24.85
CA SER A 13 -21.16 -35.21 26.00
C SER A 13 -20.19 -35.59 27.13
N ASP A 14 -19.21 -34.74 27.41
CA ASP A 14 -18.49 -34.81 28.68
C ASP A 14 -18.07 -33.41 29.16
N GLY A 15 -18.33 -33.16 30.44
CA GLY A 15 -18.17 -31.88 31.13
C GLY A 15 -16.71 -31.56 31.43
N SER A 16 -15.89 -31.41 30.39
CA SER A 16 -14.50 -30.97 30.50
C SER A 16 -14.38 -29.54 29.98
N ASN A 17 -13.72 -28.67 30.75
CA ASN A 17 -13.25 -27.36 30.30
C ASN A 17 -12.22 -27.58 29.18
N HIS A 18 -12.68 -27.87 27.95
CA HIS A 18 -11.86 -27.76 26.78
C HIS A 18 -11.38 -26.30 26.71
N PRO A 19 -10.06 -26.04 26.62
CA PRO A 19 -9.61 -24.68 26.33
C PRO A 19 -10.31 -24.30 25.04
N SER A 20 -11.14 -23.25 25.11
CA SER A 20 -11.86 -22.70 23.97
C SER A 20 -10.88 -22.64 22.81
N LYS A 21 -11.21 -23.30 21.70
CA LYS A 21 -10.34 -23.37 20.52
C LYS A 21 -10.00 -21.94 20.11
N LEU A 22 -8.78 -21.51 20.43
CA LEU A 22 -8.31 -20.15 20.20
C LEU A 22 -8.42 -19.86 18.70
N LYS A 23 -9.09 -18.76 18.37
CA LYS A 23 -9.30 -18.30 17.00
C LYS A 23 -8.23 -17.29 16.67
N LEU A 24 -7.96 -17.13 15.37
CA LEU A 24 -7.04 -16.11 14.86
C LEU A 24 -7.46 -14.68 15.25
N GLY A 25 -8.74 -14.46 15.54
CA GLY A 25 -9.28 -13.19 16.01
C GLY A 25 -9.07 -12.91 17.51
N ASP A 26 -8.62 -13.90 18.29
CA ASP A 26 -8.37 -13.76 19.73
C ASP A 26 -6.95 -13.24 20.03
N ILE A 27 -6.11 -13.10 18.99
CA ILE A 27 -4.76 -12.54 19.11
C ILE A 27 -4.86 -11.02 19.39
N PRO A 28 -4.15 -10.49 20.40
CA PRO A 28 -4.11 -9.05 20.67
C PRO A 28 -3.64 -8.26 19.45
N GLU A 29 -4.27 -7.12 19.19
CA GLU A 29 -3.96 -6.26 18.05
C GLU A 29 -2.50 -5.81 18.02
N SER A 30 -1.89 -5.57 19.20
CA SER A 30 -0.48 -5.21 19.33
C SER A 30 0.45 -6.31 18.80
N CYS A 31 0.16 -7.59 19.10
CA CYS A 31 0.92 -8.72 18.59
C CYS A 31 0.78 -8.85 17.07
N VAL A 32 -0.44 -8.67 16.55
CA VAL A 32 -0.68 -8.68 15.09
C VAL A 32 0.06 -7.53 14.42
N ALA A 33 0.00 -6.33 14.98
CA ALA A 33 0.66 -5.15 14.43
C ALA A 33 2.19 -5.32 14.36
N LEU A 34 2.80 -5.95 15.36
CA LEU A 34 4.23 -6.30 15.35
C LEU A 34 4.59 -7.29 14.25
N VAL A 35 3.72 -8.26 13.92
CA VAL A 35 3.95 -9.16 12.79
C VAL A 35 3.80 -8.40 11.47
N LEU A 36 2.76 -7.57 11.35
CA LEU A 36 2.48 -6.79 10.14
C LEU A 36 3.60 -5.79 9.81
N SER A 37 4.35 -5.27 10.79
CA SER A 37 5.44 -4.32 10.52
C SER A 37 6.59 -4.92 9.69
N TYR A 38 6.78 -6.24 9.73
CA TYR A 38 7.78 -6.96 8.94
C TYR A 38 7.33 -7.29 7.52
N LEU A 39 6.06 -7.04 7.17
CA LEU A 39 5.49 -7.38 5.87
C LEU A 39 5.49 -6.20 4.90
N ASP A 40 5.36 -6.49 3.61
CA ASP A 40 5.21 -5.44 2.61
C ASP A 40 3.77 -4.89 2.61
N PRO A 41 3.56 -3.61 2.25
CA PRO A 41 2.24 -2.99 2.23
C PRO A 41 1.12 -3.80 1.54
N PRO A 42 1.34 -4.48 0.39
CA PRO A 42 0.31 -5.28 -0.26
C PRO A 42 -0.08 -6.51 0.56
N GLU A 43 0.86 -7.09 1.32
CA GLU A 43 0.61 -8.22 2.21
C GLU A 43 -0.19 -7.77 3.43
N ILE A 44 0.17 -6.63 4.02
CA ILE A 44 -0.58 -6.00 5.10
C ILE A 44 -2.05 -5.80 4.67
N CYS A 45 -2.27 -5.24 3.47
CA CYS A 45 -3.61 -5.03 2.92
C CYS A 45 -4.39 -6.34 2.70
N LYS A 46 -3.72 -7.42 2.29
CA LYS A 46 -4.35 -8.75 2.15
C LYS A 46 -4.76 -9.30 3.51
N LEU A 47 -3.87 -9.25 4.50
CA LEU A 47 -4.13 -9.77 5.84
C LEU A 47 -5.19 -8.97 6.61
N ALA A 48 -5.27 -7.66 6.39
CA ALA A 48 -6.31 -6.78 6.94
C ALA A 48 -7.75 -7.22 6.56
N ARG A 49 -7.91 -8.07 5.53
CA ARG A 49 -9.21 -8.58 5.08
C ARG A 49 -9.65 -9.84 5.84
N LEU A 50 -8.77 -10.48 6.63
CA LEU A 50 -9.06 -11.76 7.25
C LEU A 50 -10.07 -11.66 8.41
N ASN A 51 -9.88 -10.69 9.32
CA ASN A 51 -10.75 -10.49 10.47
C ASN A 51 -10.64 -9.06 11.04
N ARG A 52 -11.42 -8.75 12.08
CA ARG A 52 -11.46 -7.43 12.71
C ARG A 52 -10.13 -7.05 13.39
N ALA A 53 -9.48 -7.99 14.08
CA ALA A 53 -8.20 -7.73 14.76
C ALA A 53 -7.09 -7.37 13.77
N PHE A 54 -6.98 -8.10 12.65
CA PHE A 54 -6.03 -7.78 11.58
C PHE A 54 -6.34 -6.46 10.89
N ARG A 55 -7.63 -6.15 10.68
CA ARG A 55 -8.04 -4.86 10.12
C ARG A 55 -7.63 -3.71 11.04
N ALA A 56 -7.92 -3.80 12.33
CA ALA A 56 -7.56 -2.78 13.30
C ALA A 56 -6.04 -2.63 13.42
N ALA A 57 -5.31 -3.75 13.57
CA ALA A 57 -3.85 -3.76 13.65
C ALA A 57 -3.17 -3.16 12.41
N SER A 58 -3.72 -3.39 11.22
CA SER A 58 -3.15 -2.85 9.97
C SER A 58 -3.19 -1.31 9.86
N SER A 59 -3.96 -0.64 10.72
CA SER A 59 -4.06 0.83 10.75
C SER A 59 -3.03 1.50 11.67
N ALA A 60 -2.22 0.73 12.41
CA ALA A 60 -1.27 1.28 13.36
C ALA A 60 -0.18 2.12 12.68
N ASP A 61 -0.01 3.38 13.10
CA ASP A 61 0.88 4.35 12.44
C ASP A 61 2.35 3.88 12.36
N PHE A 62 2.86 3.22 13.41
CA PHE A 62 4.26 2.77 13.45
C PHE A 62 4.61 1.76 12.34
N ILE A 63 3.62 1.01 11.83
CA ILE A 63 3.81 0.10 10.70
C ILE A 63 4.15 0.93 9.46
N TRP A 64 3.41 2.00 9.23
CA TRP A 64 3.49 2.83 8.03
C TRP A 64 4.61 3.84 8.09
N ASP A 65 5.08 4.21 9.28
CA ASP A 65 6.30 5.00 9.48
C ASP A 65 7.52 4.39 8.79
N ALA A 66 7.68 3.07 8.92
CA ALA A 66 8.79 2.37 8.28
C ALA A 66 8.61 2.19 6.76
N LYS A 67 7.40 2.41 6.23
CA LYS A 67 7.06 2.20 4.81
C LYS A 67 6.94 3.50 4.02
N LEU A 68 6.76 4.63 4.71
CA LEU A 68 6.75 5.96 4.11
C LEU A 68 8.18 6.48 3.92
N PRO A 69 8.46 7.21 2.84
CA PRO A 69 9.75 7.88 2.68
C PRO A 69 9.89 9.02 3.70
N SER A 70 11.10 9.31 4.16
CA SER A 70 11.35 10.32 5.21
C SER A 70 10.86 11.73 4.86
N ASN A 71 10.78 12.06 3.56
CA ASN A 71 10.29 13.34 3.05
C ASN A 71 8.79 13.36 2.72
N TYR A 72 8.00 12.35 3.15
CA TYR A 72 6.59 12.24 2.79
C TYR A 72 5.75 13.47 3.20
N HIS A 73 6.13 14.15 4.29
CA HIS A 73 5.45 15.38 4.72
C HIS A 73 5.42 16.45 3.63
N HIS A 74 6.55 16.69 2.96
CA HIS A 74 6.62 17.62 1.83
C HIS A 74 5.74 17.17 0.66
N LEU A 75 5.77 15.88 0.33
CA LEU A 75 4.95 15.33 -0.76
C LEU A 75 3.45 15.51 -0.47
N VAL A 76 3.06 15.40 0.79
CA VAL A 76 1.67 15.51 1.23
C VAL A 76 1.22 16.97 1.24
N ASP A 77 2.02 17.86 1.82
CA ASP A 77 1.70 19.28 1.96
C ASP A 77 1.66 19.98 0.60
N ASP A 78 2.58 19.67 -0.31
CA ASP A 78 2.69 20.34 -1.60
C ASP A 78 1.70 19.81 -2.64
N TYR A 79 1.33 18.52 -2.59
CA TYR A 79 0.62 17.86 -3.70
C TYR A 79 -0.70 17.16 -3.33
N LEU A 80 -0.93 16.77 -2.08
CA LEU A 80 -2.10 15.97 -1.69
C LEU A 80 -3.15 16.74 -0.87
N ILE A 81 -2.73 17.68 -0.03
CA ILE A 81 -3.63 18.34 0.91
C ILE A 81 -4.19 19.64 0.30
N LYS A 82 -5.44 19.57 -0.19
CA LYS A 82 -6.32 20.75 -0.27
C LYS A 82 -7.18 20.95 0.98
N ASN A 83 -7.25 19.95 1.88
CA ASN A 83 -8.04 19.99 3.11
C ASN A 83 -7.29 19.30 4.27
N PRO A 84 -7.00 19.99 5.39
CA PRO A 84 -6.07 19.55 6.43
C PRO A 84 -6.71 18.59 7.44
N THR A 85 -7.54 17.64 6.98
CA THR A 85 -7.97 16.55 7.87
C THR A 85 -6.78 15.65 8.10
N LYS A 86 -6.36 15.48 9.37
CA LYS A 86 -5.29 14.55 9.76
C LYS A 86 -5.58 13.17 9.16
N LEU A 87 -4.82 12.81 8.13
CA LEU A 87 -4.84 11.48 7.56
C LEU A 87 -4.00 10.55 8.44
N GLY A 88 -4.47 9.33 8.66
CA GLY A 88 -3.62 8.26 9.20
C GLY A 88 -2.46 7.96 8.24
N LYS A 89 -1.34 7.43 8.76
CA LYS A 89 -0.17 7.15 7.92
C LYS A 89 -0.45 6.08 6.87
N ASN A 90 -1.34 5.14 7.18
CA ASN A 90 -1.84 4.14 6.25
C ASN A 90 -2.56 4.77 5.04
N GLU A 91 -3.40 5.76 5.27
CA GLU A 91 -4.14 6.45 4.22
C GLU A 91 -3.21 7.35 3.41
N THR A 92 -2.24 7.99 4.07
CA THR A 92 -1.20 8.77 3.41
C THR A 92 -0.41 7.90 2.42
N TYR A 93 0.03 6.73 2.86
CA TYR A 93 0.69 5.75 1.99
C TYR A 93 -0.21 5.33 0.83
N ALA A 94 -1.49 5.04 1.10
CA ALA A 94 -2.45 4.62 0.08
C ALA A 94 -2.69 5.71 -0.99
N ARG A 95 -2.70 6.98 -0.61
CA ARG A 95 -2.81 8.11 -1.54
C ARG A 95 -1.55 8.31 -2.36
N LEU A 96 -0.38 8.29 -1.70
CA LEU A 96 0.92 8.41 -2.37
C LEU A 96 1.22 7.22 -3.30
N SER A 97 0.62 6.05 -3.07
CA SER A 97 0.71 4.87 -3.96
C SER A 97 -0.10 5.00 -5.26
N ARG A 98 -0.79 6.11 -5.48
CA ARG A 98 -1.48 6.44 -6.73
C ARG A 98 -0.70 7.53 -7.46
N PRO A 99 -0.69 7.56 -8.80
CA PRO A 99 -0.07 8.64 -9.56
C PRO A 99 -0.60 10.01 -9.12
N VAL A 100 0.30 10.89 -8.71
CA VAL A 100 0.04 12.28 -8.32
C VAL A 100 0.62 13.20 -9.39
N PRO A 101 -0.23 13.84 -10.22
CA PRO A 101 0.24 14.74 -11.26
C PRO A 101 0.70 16.08 -10.68
N PHE A 102 1.75 16.63 -11.27
CA PHE A 102 2.25 17.98 -11.02
C PHE A 102 2.79 18.57 -12.33
N ASP A 103 3.28 19.80 -12.29
CA ASP A 103 3.84 20.47 -13.49
C ASP A 103 2.86 20.47 -14.68
N SER A 104 1.63 20.94 -14.42
CA SER A 104 0.52 20.95 -15.39
C SER A 104 0.17 19.57 -15.98
N GLY A 105 0.49 18.48 -15.26
CA GLY A 105 0.19 17.12 -15.68
C GLY A 105 1.25 16.48 -16.58
N ASN A 106 2.35 17.18 -16.87
CA ASN A 106 3.46 16.60 -17.65
C ASN A 106 4.38 15.73 -16.79
N LYS A 107 4.24 15.77 -15.46
CA LYS A 107 5.00 14.93 -14.53
C LYS A 107 4.04 14.30 -13.53
N GLU A 108 4.32 13.07 -13.14
CA GLU A 108 3.56 12.37 -12.11
C GLU A 108 4.51 11.58 -11.22
N PHE A 109 4.26 11.54 -9.91
CA PHE A 109 5.00 10.69 -8.98
C PHE A 109 4.06 9.77 -8.19
N TRP A 110 4.58 8.64 -7.69
CA TRP A 110 3.86 7.74 -6.80
C TRP A 110 4.85 6.90 -5.99
N LEU A 111 4.39 6.20 -4.96
CA LEU A 111 5.18 5.20 -4.25
C LEU A 111 5.02 3.83 -4.89
N ASP A 112 6.13 3.14 -5.11
CA ASP A 112 6.10 1.71 -5.40
C ASP A 112 5.48 0.96 -4.21
N LYS A 113 4.40 0.24 -4.48
CA LYS A 113 3.56 -0.38 -3.45
C LYS A 113 4.28 -1.41 -2.60
N ARG A 114 5.40 -1.96 -3.06
CA ARG A 114 6.12 -3.03 -2.36
C ARG A 114 7.31 -2.45 -1.59
N THR A 115 8.12 -1.66 -2.26
CA THR A 115 9.37 -1.11 -1.72
C THR A 115 9.18 0.21 -0.96
N GLY A 116 8.08 0.94 -1.20
CA GLY A 116 7.89 2.29 -0.68
C GLY A 116 8.81 3.34 -1.34
N GLY A 117 9.54 2.96 -2.38
CA GLY A 117 10.39 3.87 -3.14
C GLY A 117 9.57 4.88 -3.95
N LEU A 118 10.12 6.08 -4.14
CA LEU A 118 9.49 7.12 -4.96
C LEU A 118 9.72 6.82 -6.45
N CYS A 119 8.64 6.67 -7.20
CA CYS A 119 8.62 6.55 -8.64
C CYS A 119 8.21 7.88 -9.28
N LEU A 120 8.76 8.17 -10.46
CA LEU A 120 8.49 9.40 -11.22
C LEU A 120 8.33 9.06 -12.70
N SER A 121 7.32 9.66 -13.32
CA SER A 121 7.12 9.69 -14.77
C SER A 121 7.20 11.13 -15.27
N ILE A 122 7.91 11.35 -16.37
CA ILE A 122 8.10 12.67 -17.00
C ILE A 122 7.75 12.55 -18.48
N SER A 123 6.79 13.35 -18.93
CA SER A 123 6.44 13.49 -20.36
C SER A 123 7.60 14.09 -21.14
N SER A 124 7.74 13.70 -22.41
CA SER A 124 8.69 14.32 -23.33
C SER A 124 8.48 15.84 -23.45
N LYS A 125 7.26 16.34 -23.24
CA LYS A 125 6.93 17.77 -23.27
C LYS A 125 7.58 18.56 -22.13
N ALA A 126 7.90 17.90 -21.02
CA ALA A 126 8.58 18.52 -19.89
C ALA A 126 10.10 18.29 -19.90
N LEU A 127 10.63 17.60 -20.91
CA LEU A 127 12.07 17.38 -21.09
C LEU A 127 12.67 18.50 -21.95
N ALA A 128 13.82 19.02 -21.52
CA ALA A 128 14.61 19.96 -22.31
C ALA A 128 15.56 19.20 -23.25
N ILE A 129 15.02 18.64 -24.33
CA ILE A 129 15.82 17.93 -25.35
C ILE A 129 16.18 18.92 -26.47
N THR A 130 17.47 19.00 -26.81
CA THR A 130 17.93 19.86 -27.90
C THR A 130 17.27 19.45 -29.22
N GLY A 131 16.66 20.43 -29.90
CA GLY A 131 16.00 20.22 -31.19
C GLY A 131 14.66 19.49 -31.11
N ILE A 132 14.05 19.34 -29.92
CA ILE A 132 12.73 18.70 -29.76
C ILE A 132 11.61 19.40 -30.55
N ASP A 133 11.74 20.72 -30.73
CA ASP A 133 10.81 21.53 -31.53
C ASP A 133 11.09 21.44 -33.04
N ASP A 134 12.25 20.91 -33.44
CA ASP A 134 12.63 20.79 -34.84
C ASP A 134 12.22 19.42 -35.39
N ARG A 135 11.17 19.44 -36.21
CA ARG A 135 10.61 18.23 -36.86
C ARG A 135 11.58 17.49 -37.78
N ARG A 136 12.73 18.09 -38.12
CA ARG A 136 13.80 17.42 -38.87
C ARG A 136 14.55 16.40 -38.01
N TYR A 137 14.60 16.61 -36.70
CA TYR A 137 15.34 15.76 -35.77
C TYR A 137 14.41 14.95 -34.86
N TRP A 138 13.22 15.46 -34.54
CA TRP A 138 12.26 14.81 -33.65
C TRP A 138 10.87 14.70 -34.27
N ASN A 139 10.26 13.51 -34.17
CA ASN A 139 8.86 13.32 -34.53
C ASN A 139 8.11 12.71 -33.35
N TYR A 140 6.99 13.33 -32.95
CA TYR A 140 6.13 12.80 -31.90
C TYR A 140 5.25 11.69 -32.46
N ILE A 141 5.42 10.46 -31.97
CA ILE A 141 4.62 9.31 -32.37
C ILE A 141 3.59 9.07 -31.26
N PRO A 142 2.31 9.39 -31.47
CA PRO A 142 1.29 9.13 -30.47
C PRO A 142 1.12 7.62 -30.28
N THR A 143 1.22 7.18 -29.04
CA THR A 143 0.86 5.83 -28.59
C THR A 143 -0.09 5.94 -27.40
N ASP A 144 -0.82 4.87 -27.09
CA ASP A 144 -1.71 4.85 -25.92
C ASP A 144 -0.95 5.06 -24.60
N GLU A 145 0.37 4.83 -24.61
CA GLU A 145 1.28 5.06 -23.48
C GLU A 145 1.92 6.46 -23.48
N SER A 146 1.80 7.22 -24.58
CA SER A 146 2.36 8.58 -24.69
C SER A 146 1.46 9.61 -24.01
N ARG A 147 2.02 10.38 -23.07
CA ARG A 147 1.37 11.47 -22.34
C ARG A 147 2.01 12.81 -22.68
#